data_AF-A0A8T4KHZ1-F1
#
_entry.id   AF-A0A8T4KHZ1-F1
#
_cell.length_a   1.000
_cell.length_b   1.000
_cell.length_c   1.000
_cell.angle_alpha   90.00
_cell.angle_beta   90.00
_cell.angle_gamma   90.00
#
_symmetry.space_group_name_H-M   'P 1'
#
loop_
_entity.id
_entity.type
_entity.pdbx_description
1 polymer ?
#
loop_
_entity_poly.entity_id
_entity_poly.type
_entity_poly.pdbx_seq_one_letter_code
_entity_poly.pdbx_strand_id
1 'polypeptide(L)'
;MTVNIDGIGSYWISMWETLSFSGFIVPLLFYSLLLAIYAAFLWHFYKSVSKRDLLRLNLDRKHSWKNSTVYVVKYLFTFPALTFFWFFGLSAILFLLSKSQTTTDILTISMALVAAARITAYYKEGVAEEIAKILPLGVLAIFVVDPTYFSIDLTLRHFYGLPALAPLLINYLFFAVILELILRILFMIKVAIVDVKKGKTKARTKE
;
A
#
# COMPACT_ATOMS: atom_id res chain seq x y z
N MET A 1 45.57 -15.62 49.73
CA MET A 1 44.76 -15.71 48.49
C MET A 1 45.21 -14.59 47.57
N THR A 2 46.06 -14.90 46.60
CA THR A 2 46.43 -13.98 45.52
C THR A 2 45.44 -14.17 44.39
N VAL A 3 44.58 -13.18 44.15
CA VAL A 3 43.66 -13.18 43.00
C VAL A 3 44.51 -13.10 41.73
N ASN A 4 44.35 -14.08 40.84
CA ASN A 4 45.03 -14.10 39.56
C ASN A 4 44.41 -13.03 38.64
N ILE A 5 45.12 -11.91 38.49
CA ILE A 5 44.64 -10.71 37.77
C ILE A 5 44.94 -10.80 36.27
N ASP A 6 45.78 -11.76 35.85
CA ASP A 6 46.25 -11.92 34.47
C ASP A 6 45.14 -12.46 33.54
N GLY A 7 44.18 -13.22 34.11
CA GLY A 7 43.02 -13.71 33.38
C GLY A 7 42.09 -12.57 32.93
N ILE A 8 41.86 -11.58 33.81
CA ILE A 8 40.87 -10.50 33.56
C ILE A 8 41.30 -9.65 32.36
N GLY A 9 42.59 -9.29 32.26
CA GLY A 9 43.11 -8.50 31.14
C GLY A 9 42.97 -9.19 29.78
N SER A 10 43.14 -10.52 29.73
CA SER A 10 43.02 -11.29 28.47
C SER A 10 41.57 -11.38 27.96
N TYR A 11 40.56 -11.39 28.84
CA TYR A 11 39.15 -11.33 28.45
C TYR A 11 38.79 -9.96 27.86
N TRP A 12 39.28 -8.86 28.43
CA TRP A 12 39.01 -7.52 27.89
C TRP A 12 39.64 -7.30 26.51
N ILE A 13 40.84 -7.83 26.28
CA ILE A 13 41.56 -7.72 25.01
C ILE A 13 40.87 -8.56 23.92
N SER A 14 40.48 -9.81 24.22
CA SER A 14 39.73 -10.67 23.28
C SER A 14 38.33 -10.13 22.96
N MET A 15 37.71 -9.40 23.89
CA MET A 15 36.43 -8.72 23.66
C MET A 15 36.56 -7.55 22.65
N TRP A 16 37.70 -6.86 22.62
CA TRP A 16 37.94 -5.81 21.61
C TRP A 16 38.33 -6.38 20.24
N GLU A 17 39.04 -7.51 20.19
CA GLU A 17 39.38 -8.16 18.91
C GLU A 17 38.16 -8.78 18.21
N THR A 18 37.10 -9.12 18.96
CA THR A 18 35.84 -9.65 18.39
C THR A 18 34.89 -8.57 17.86
N LEU A 19 35.15 -7.28 18.16
CA LEU A 19 34.43 -6.13 17.61
C LEU A 19 34.90 -5.84 16.17
N SER A 20 34.47 -6.70 15.25
CA SER A 20 34.69 -6.53 13.81
C SER A 20 33.71 -5.51 13.23
N PHE A 21 34.17 -4.26 13.07
CA PHE A 21 33.36 -3.19 12.46
C PHE A 21 32.86 -3.57 11.06
N SER A 22 33.71 -4.19 10.24
CA SER A 22 33.36 -4.64 8.89
C SER A 22 32.46 -5.88 8.88
N GLY A 23 32.64 -6.81 9.83
CA GLY A 23 31.95 -8.10 9.86
C GLY A 23 30.56 -8.03 10.50
N PHE A 24 30.33 -7.10 11.42
CA PHE A 24 29.09 -7.03 12.19
C PHE A 24 28.37 -5.68 12.08
N ILE A 25 29.09 -4.58 12.32
CA ILE A 25 28.47 -3.25 12.45
C ILE A 25 27.99 -2.73 11.09
N VAL A 26 28.78 -2.89 10.03
CA VAL A 26 28.40 -2.44 8.68
C VAL A 26 27.16 -3.18 8.14
N PRO A 27 27.07 -4.53 8.19
CA PRO A 27 25.85 -5.25 7.80
C PRO A 27 24.64 -4.85 8.63
N LEU A 28 24.79 -4.72 9.95
CA LEU A 28 23.70 -4.31 10.85
C LEU A 28 23.16 -2.92 10.48
N LEU A 29 24.05 -1.94 10.27
CA LEU A 29 23.66 -0.61 9.80
C LEU A 29 22.95 -0.68 8.46
N PHE A 30 23.47 -1.46 7.51
CA PHE A 30 22.84 -1.64 6.20
C PHE A 30 21.44 -2.22 6.30
N TYR A 31 21.24 -3.31 7.06
CA TYR A 31 19.92 -3.90 7.27
C TYR A 31 18.96 -2.94 7.96
N SER A 32 19.40 -2.25 9.02
CA SER A 32 18.56 -1.29 9.73
C SER A 32 18.10 -0.13 8.84
N LEU A 33 19.00 0.39 8.00
CA LEU A 33 18.71 1.47 7.07
C LEU A 33 17.77 1.01 5.95
N LEU A 34 17.99 -0.20 5.40
CA LEU A 34 17.11 -0.80 4.40
C LEU A 34 15.70 -1.00 4.96
N LEU A 35 15.56 -1.53 6.18
CA LEU A 35 14.27 -1.69 6.86
C LEU A 35 13.59 -0.35 7.12
N ALA A 36 14.34 0.67 7.55
CA ALA A 36 13.80 2.02 7.77
C ALA A 36 13.30 2.67 6.47
N ILE A 37 14.07 2.55 5.38
CA ILE A 37 13.66 3.03 4.06
C ILE A 37 12.40 2.30 3.59
N TYR A 38 12.36 0.98 3.75
CA TYR A 38 11.19 0.19 3.39
C TYR A 38 9.95 0.60 4.20
N ALA A 39 10.08 0.81 5.51
CA ALA A 39 8.99 1.26 6.37
C ALA A 39 8.49 2.66 5.98
N ALA A 40 9.38 3.58 5.60
CA ALA A 40 9.00 4.90 5.10
C ALA A 40 8.25 4.80 3.75
N PHE A 41 8.72 3.96 2.84
CA PHE A 41 8.03 3.68 1.58
C PHE A 41 6.65 3.06 1.81
N LEU A 42 6.56 2.06 2.70
CA LEU A 42 5.34 1.40 3.13
C LEU A 42 4.31 2.42 3.60
N TRP A 43 4.74 3.36 4.45
CA TRP A 43 3.89 4.43 4.95
C TRP A 43 3.25 5.25 3.83
N HIS A 44 4.06 5.65 2.85
CA HIS A 44 3.57 6.38 1.70
C HIS A 44 2.61 5.54 0.85
N PHE A 45 2.96 4.28 0.63
CA PHE A 45 2.19 3.31 -0.15
C PHE A 45 0.78 3.14 0.42
N TYR A 46 0.66 2.65 1.67
CA TYR A 46 -0.65 2.34 2.23
C TYR A 46 -1.49 3.60 2.39
N LYS A 47 -0.87 4.74 2.72
CA LYS A 47 -1.60 5.99 2.95
C LYS A 47 -2.16 6.57 1.66
N SER A 48 -1.58 6.24 0.53
CA SER A 48 -2.11 6.61 -0.77
C SER A 48 -3.26 5.69 -1.20
N VAL A 49 -3.10 4.37 -1.00
CA VAL A 49 -4.13 3.38 -1.35
C VAL A 49 -5.39 3.54 -0.50
N SER A 50 -5.24 3.86 0.79
CA SER A 50 -6.36 3.89 1.76
C SER A 50 -7.21 5.15 1.74
N LYS A 51 -6.73 6.23 1.11
CA LYS A 51 -7.47 7.48 1.00
C LYS A 51 -8.62 7.30 0.02
N ARG A 52 -9.84 7.66 0.46
CA ARG A 52 -11.01 7.70 -0.41
C ARG A 52 -10.88 8.81 -1.47
N ASP A 53 -10.41 9.98 -1.05
CA ASP A 53 -10.25 11.16 -1.90
C ASP A 53 -8.79 11.66 -1.84
N LEU A 54 -7.98 11.25 -2.81
CA LEU A 54 -6.57 11.69 -2.96
C LEU A 54 -6.44 13.15 -3.37
N LEU A 55 -7.43 13.67 -4.09
CA LEU A 55 -7.55 15.09 -4.40
C LEU A 55 -8.63 15.65 -3.48
N ARG A 56 -8.23 16.27 -2.36
CA ARG A 56 -9.16 16.98 -1.48
C ARG A 56 -9.90 18.02 -2.32
N LEU A 57 -11.17 17.74 -2.58
CA LEU A 57 -12.11 18.71 -3.15
C LEU A 57 -12.24 19.85 -2.14
N ASN A 58 -11.40 20.87 -2.28
CA ASN A 58 -11.63 22.14 -1.63
C ASN A 58 -12.80 22.79 -2.37
N LEU A 59 -14.01 22.36 -2.03
CA LEU A 59 -15.27 22.97 -2.45
C LEU A 59 -15.42 24.28 -1.69
N ASP A 60 -14.47 25.20 -1.90
CA ASP A 60 -14.67 26.58 -1.51
C ASP A 60 -15.83 27.08 -2.37
N ARG A 61 -16.91 27.50 -1.72
CA ARG A 61 -18.30 27.57 -2.23
C ARG A 61 -18.54 28.60 -3.36
N LYS A 62 -17.54 28.97 -4.15
CA LYS A 62 -17.59 30.17 -4.99
C LYS A 62 -17.17 29.99 -6.46
N HIS A 63 -17.35 28.81 -7.07
CA HIS A 63 -17.11 28.68 -8.51
C HIS A 63 -18.27 28.07 -9.31
N SER A 64 -18.58 28.77 -10.40
CA SER A 64 -19.57 28.52 -11.43
C SER A 64 -19.66 27.05 -11.87
N TRP A 65 -20.90 26.59 -12.06
CA TRP A 65 -21.30 25.21 -12.42
C TRP A 65 -20.54 24.63 -13.62
N LYS A 66 -20.05 25.49 -14.53
CA LYS A 66 -19.25 25.10 -15.71
C LYS A 66 -17.87 24.51 -15.39
N ASN A 67 -17.24 24.89 -14.27
CA ASN A 67 -15.95 24.30 -13.89
C ASN A 67 -16.11 22.92 -13.23
N SER A 68 -17.26 22.66 -12.61
CA SER A 68 -17.52 21.43 -11.87
C SER A 68 -17.46 20.18 -12.76
N THR A 69 -17.94 20.26 -14.00
CA THR A 69 -17.95 19.12 -14.94
C THR A 69 -16.54 18.71 -15.38
N VAL A 70 -15.65 19.67 -15.63
CA VAL A 70 -14.24 19.40 -15.98
C VAL A 70 -13.50 18.72 -14.83
N TYR A 71 -13.80 19.13 -13.58
CA TYR A 71 -13.24 18.48 -12.40
C TYR A 71 -13.74 17.05 -12.22
N VAL A 72 -15.03 16.79 -12.42
CA VAL A 72 -15.61 15.44 -12.33
C VAL A 72 -14.97 14.50 -13.36
N VAL A 73 -14.81 14.95 -14.61
CA VAL A 73 -14.17 14.16 -15.67
C VAL A 73 -12.70 13.88 -15.35
N LYS A 74 -11.94 14.88 -14.91
CA LYS A 74 -10.53 14.68 -14.52
C LYS A 74 -10.41 13.67 -13.37
N TYR A 75 -11.29 13.76 -12.39
CA TYR A 75 -11.33 12.84 -11.25
C TYR A 75 -11.67 11.41 -11.68
N LEU A 76 -12.62 11.27 -12.60
CA LEU A 76 -13.07 9.98 -13.12
C LEU A 76 -11.96 9.19 -13.81
N PHE A 77 -11.00 9.86 -14.45
CA PHE A 77 -9.83 9.19 -15.05
C PHE A 77 -8.64 9.06 -14.10
N THR A 78 -8.40 10.07 -13.25
CA THR A 78 -7.24 10.08 -12.34
C THR A 78 -7.34 8.95 -11.30
N PHE A 79 -8.54 8.66 -10.79
CA PHE A 79 -8.71 7.66 -9.73
C PHE A 79 -8.49 6.23 -10.20
N PRO A 80 -9.12 5.76 -11.29
CA PRO A 80 -8.86 4.43 -11.84
C PRO A 80 -7.39 4.26 -12.23
N ALA A 81 -6.78 5.29 -12.84
CA ALA A 81 -5.35 5.26 -13.17
C ALA A 81 -4.47 5.09 -11.91
N LEU A 82 -4.80 5.79 -10.82
CA LEU A 82 -4.06 5.69 -9.57
C LEU A 82 -4.29 4.34 -8.88
N THR A 83 -5.51 3.82 -8.89
CA THR A 83 -5.85 2.45 -8.46
C THR A 83 -5.05 1.41 -9.25
N PHE A 84 -4.93 1.60 -10.56
CA PHE A 84 -4.18 0.71 -11.45
C PHE A 84 -2.66 0.80 -11.22
N PHE A 85 -2.14 1.99 -10.93
CA PHE A 85 -0.75 2.18 -10.52
C PHE A 85 -0.43 1.40 -9.23
N TRP A 86 -1.29 1.50 -8.21
CA TRP A 86 -1.11 0.75 -6.96
C TRP A 86 -1.27 -0.76 -7.13
N PHE A 87 -2.15 -1.17 -8.04
CA PHE A 87 -2.28 -2.57 -8.46
C PHE A 87 -0.96 -3.13 -8.98
N PHE A 88 -0.25 -2.43 -9.89
CA PHE A 88 1.07 -2.86 -10.33
C PHE A 88 2.09 -2.93 -9.19
N GLY A 89 2.04 -1.97 -8.26
CA GLY A 89 2.88 -2.00 -7.06
C GLY A 89 2.67 -3.27 -6.24
N LEU A 90 1.42 -3.66 -5.98
CA LEU A 90 1.11 -4.90 -5.26
C LEU A 90 1.45 -6.16 -6.06
N SER A 91 1.24 -6.14 -7.37
CA SER A 91 1.64 -7.25 -8.25
C SER A 91 3.14 -7.45 -8.25
N ALA A 92 3.94 -6.39 -8.31
CA ALA A 92 5.39 -6.48 -8.21
C ALA A 92 5.82 -7.10 -6.87
N ILE A 93 5.19 -6.68 -5.77
CA ILE A 93 5.38 -7.26 -4.44
C ILE A 93 5.01 -8.75 -4.43
N LEU A 94 3.91 -9.15 -5.05
CA LEU A 94 3.51 -10.55 -5.14
C LEU A 94 4.35 -11.39 -6.09
N PHE A 95 4.90 -10.81 -7.16
CA PHE A 95 5.87 -11.49 -8.03
C PHE A 95 7.17 -11.81 -7.30
N LEU A 96 7.55 -11.01 -6.30
CA LEU A 96 8.65 -11.33 -5.40
C LEU A 96 8.30 -12.51 -4.48
N LEU A 97 7.03 -12.65 -4.09
CA LEU A 97 6.55 -13.70 -3.18
C LEU A 97 6.17 -15.01 -3.86
N SER A 98 6.11 -15.02 -5.19
CA SER A 98 5.58 -16.14 -5.93
C SER A 98 6.53 -17.34 -5.88
N LYS A 99 5.93 -18.52 -5.86
CA LYS A 99 6.65 -19.80 -5.90
C LYS A 99 6.13 -20.68 -7.03
N SER A 100 4.81 -20.89 -7.04
CA SER A 100 4.13 -21.77 -7.99
C SER A 100 2.87 -21.16 -8.61
N GLN A 101 2.46 -19.98 -8.14
CA GLN A 101 1.27 -19.28 -8.64
C GLN A 101 1.50 -18.83 -10.08
N THR A 102 0.46 -18.90 -10.90
CA THR A 102 0.53 -18.36 -12.26
C THR A 102 0.53 -16.83 -12.22
N THR A 103 1.06 -16.18 -13.27
CA THR A 103 1.00 -14.71 -13.38
C THR A 103 -0.44 -14.20 -13.29
N THR A 104 -1.39 -14.92 -13.88
CA THR A 104 -2.82 -14.59 -13.83
C THR A 104 -3.38 -14.59 -12.41
N ASP A 105 -3.03 -15.59 -11.60
CA ASP A 105 -3.49 -15.68 -10.20
C ASP A 105 -2.94 -14.52 -9.38
N ILE A 106 -1.65 -14.21 -9.55
CA ILE A 106 -0.98 -13.11 -8.85
C ILE A 106 -1.64 -11.78 -9.19
N LEU A 107 -1.89 -11.51 -10.47
CA LEU A 107 -2.58 -10.30 -10.91
C LEU A 107 -4.02 -10.26 -10.35
N THR A 108 -4.75 -11.38 -10.37
CA THR A 108 -6.11 -11.46 -9.81
C THR A 108 -6.12 -11.11 -8.33
N ILE A 109 -5.24 -11.71 -7.54
CA ILE A 109 -5.12 -11.46 -6.09
C ILE A 109 -4.73 -10.00 -5.83
N SER A 110 -3.79 -9.46 -6.62
CA SER A 110 -3.38 -8.05 -6.51
C SER A 110 -4.56 -7.11 -6.73
N MET A 111 -5.33 -7.34 -7.81
CA MET A 111 -6.50 -6.50 -8.13
C MET A 111 -7.59 -6.66 -7.07
N ALA A 112 -7.81 -7.88 -6.58
CA ALA A 112 -8.77 -8.14 -5.50
C ALA A 112 -8.40 -7.38 -4.22
N LEU A 113 -7.11 -7.34 -3.85
CA LEU A 113 -6.67 -6.60 -2.66
C LEU A 113 -6.83 -5.09 -2.83
N VAL A 114 -6.46 -4.54 -4.00
CA VAL A 114 -6.70 -3.12 -4.30
C VAL A 114 -8.19 -2.81 -4.23
N ALA A 115 -9.03 -3.65 -4.85
CA ALA A 115 -10.48 -3.47 -4.84
C ALA A 115 -11.04 -3.50 -3.40
N ALA A 116 -10.59 -4.44 -2.58
CA ALA A 116 -10.97 -4.52 -1.16
C ALA A 116 -10.56 -3.25 -0.41
N ALA A 117 -9.35 -2.74 -0.63
CA ALA A 117 -8.90 -1.47 -0.04
C ALA A 117 -9.76 -0.28 -0.50
N ARG A 118 -10.16 -0.24 -1.78
CA ARG A 118 -11.05 0.81 -2.29
C ARG A 118 -12.45 0.73 -1.68
N ILE A 119 -13.07 -0.44 -1.68
CA ILE A 119 -14.40 -0.65 -1.08
C ILE A 119 -14.39 -0.20 0.39
N THR A 120 -13.36 -0.62 1.14
CA THR A 120 -13.23 -0.26 2.56
C THR A 120 -12.90 1.21 2.77
N ALA A 121 -12.24 1.91 1.84
CA ALA A 121 -11.96 3.34 1.96
C ALA A 121 -13.26 4.18 1.96
N TYR A 122 -14.27 3.73 1.21
CA TYR A 122 -15.60 4.33 1.20
C TYR A 122 -16.42 4.03 2.46
N TYR A 123 -16.08 2.96 3.19
CA TYR A 123 -16.66 2.63 4.49
C TYR A 123 -15.97 3.38 5.63
N LYS A 124 -14.67 3.12 5.83
CA LYS A 124 -13.80 3.73 6.84
C LYS A 124 -12.34 3.62 6.38
N GLU A 125 -11.69 4.76 6.15
CA GLU A 125 -10.29 4.82 5.67
C GLU A 125 -9.31 4.04 6.55
N GLY A 126 -9.56 3.96 7.87
CA GLY A 126 -8.75 3.14 8.77
C GLY A 126 -8.77 1.65 8.46
N VAL A 127 -9.88 1.11 7.95
CA VAL A 127 -9.97 -0.31 7.53
C VAL A 127 -9.20 -0.52 6.23
N ALA A 128 -9.35 0.41 5.28
CA ALA A 128 -8.59 0.37 4.04
C ALA A 128 -7.08 0.44 4.26
N GLU A 129 -6.67 1.22 5.26
CA GLU A 129 -5.29 1.32 5.69
C GLU A 129 -4.75 -0.03 6.18
N GLU A 130 -5.52 -0.77 6.98
CA GLU A 130 -5.13 -2.11 7.41
C GLU A 130 -5.04 -3.10 6.24
N ILE A 131 -6.02 -3.09 5.32
CA ILE A 131 -6.00 -3.95 4.12
C ILE A 131 -4.78 -3.65 3.23
N ALA A 132 -4.47 -2.38 3.00
CA ALA A 132 -3.36 -1.98 2.14
C ALA A 132 -1.98 -2.33 2.73
N LYS A 133 -1.87 -2.49 4.06
CA LYS A 133 -0.63 -2.88 4.75
C LYS A 133 -0.33 -4.37 4.65
N ILE A 134 -1.34 -5.23 4.48
CA ILE A 134 -1.20 -6.70 4.60
C ILE A 134 -0.06 -7.22 3.73
N LEU A 135 -0.07 -6.94 2.43
CA LEU A 135 0.93 -7.49 1.52
C LEU A 135 2.33 -6.93 1.77
N PRO A 136 2.54 -5.60 1.77
CA PRO A 136 3.86 -5.05 2.04
C PRO A 136 4.46 -5.50 3.39
N LEU A 137 3.66 -5.53 4.47
CA LEU A 137 4.14 -6.04 5.76
C LEU A 137 4.45 -7.54 5.71
N GLY A 138 3.63 -8.32 5.00
CA GLY A 138 3.87 -9.75 4.81
C GLY A 138 5.20 -10.01 4.09
N VAL A 139 5.54 -9.21 3.08
CA VAL A 139 6.83 -9.30 2.39
C VAL A 139 7.99 -8.97 3.31
N LEU A 140 7.87 -7.91 4.09
CA LEU A 140 8.90 -7.54 5.06
C LEU A 140 9.11 -8.65 6.10
N ALA A 141 8.02 -9.24 6.59
CA ALA A 141 8.08 -10.34 7.55
C ALA A 141 8.80 -11.56 6.96
N ILE A 142 8.46 -11.96 5.73
CA ILE A 142 9.13 -13.07 5.05
C ILE A 142 10.61 -12.74 4.80
N PHE A 143 10.93 -11.52 4.38
CA PHE A 143 12.31 -11.08 4.17
C PHE A 143 13.16 -11.12 5.43
N VAL A 144 12.61 -10.74 6.58
CA VAL A 144 13.34 -10.80 7.86
C VAL A 144 13.54 -12.25 8.31
N VAL A 145 12.60 -13.15 8.03
CA VAL A 145 12.68 -14.57 8.44
C VAL A 145 13.56 -15.41 7.51
N ASP A 146 13.39 -15.24 6.20
CA ASP A 146 14.10 -15.99 5.17
C ASP A 146 14.30 -15.14 3.89
N PRO A 147 15.45 -14.44 3.79
CA PRO A 147 15.80 -13.70 2.57
C PRO A 147 15.97 -14.59 1.33
N THR A 148 16.18 -15.90 1.48
CA THR A 148 16.32 -16.84 0.36
C THR A 148 14.98 -17.26 -0.24
N TYR A 149 13.88 -16.87 0.41
CA TYR A 149 12.54 -17.11 -0.10
C TYR A 149 12.32 -16.46 -1.48
N PHE A 150 12.96 -15.33 -1.79
CA PHE A 150 12.72 -14.57 -3.01
C PHE A 150 13.52 -15.11 -4.20
N SER A 151 12.88 -15.24 -5.37
CA SER A 151 13.55 -15.68 -6.61
C SER A 151 13.44 -14.63 -7.70
N ILE A 152 14.56 -13.97 -7.99
CA ILE A 152 14.67 -12.92 -9.01
C ILE A 152 14.32 -13.48 -10.40
N ASP A 153 14.75 -14.72 -10.71
CA ASP A 153 14.44 -15.38 -11.98
C ASP A 153 12.93 -15.58 -12.17
N LEU A 154 12.22 -16.07 -11.14
CA LEU A 154 10.77 -16.24 -11.20
C LEU A 154 10.04 -14.89 -11.32
N THR A 155 10.46 -13.88 -10.54
CA THR A 155 9.91 -12.53 -10.61
C THR A 155 10.06 -11.94 -12.02
N LEU A 156 11.22 -12.10 -12.65
CA LEU A 156 11.47 -11.63 -14.01
C LEU A 156 10.61 -12.38 -15.03
N ARG A 157 10.44 -13.70 -14.89
CA ARG A 157 9.54 -14.47 -15.77
C ARG A 157 8.10 -13.97 -15.70
N HIS A 158 7.58 -13.67 -14.51
CA HIS A 158 6.25 -13.08 -14.38
C HIS A 158 6.18 -11.71 -15.07
N PHE A 159 7.19 -10.86 -14.88
CA PHE A 159 7.26 -9.53 -15.48
C PHE A 159 7.28 -9.58 -17.01
N TYR A 160 8.14 -10.42 -17.60
CA TYR A 160 8.21 -10.58 -19.05
C TYR A 160 6.99 -11.30 -19.65
N GLY A 161 6.21 -12.02 -18.83
CA GLY A 161 4.94 -12.61 -19.23
C GLY A 161 3.78 -11.60 -19.30
N LEU A 162 3.92 -10.40 -18.73
CA LEU A 162 2.86 -9.39 -18.69
C LEU A 162 2.31 -8.97 -20.07
N PRO A 163 3.13 -8.76 -21.11
CA PRO A 163 2.62 -8.33 -22.42
C PRO A 163 1.61 -9.32 -23.02
N ALA A 164 1.81 -10.62 -22.81
CA ALA A 164 0.87 -11.65 -23.27
C ALA A 164 -0.49 -11.58 -22.56
N LEU A 165 -0.54 -10.97 -21.36
CA LEU A 165 -1.73 -10.77 -20.55
C LEU A 165 -2.33 -9.36 -20.70
N ALA A 166 -1.92 -8.58 -21.70
CA ALA A 166 -2.47 -7.25 -21.94
C ALA A 166 -4.01 -7.19 -22.01
N PRO A 167 -4.72 -8.15 -22.66
CA PRO A 167 -6.19 -8.16 -22.63
C PRO A 167 -6.77 -8.30 -21.22
N LEU A 168 -6.13 -9.13 -20.37
CA LEU A 168 -6.54 -9.31 -18.98
C LEU A 168 -6.29 -8.03 -18.16
N LEU A 169 -5.16 -7.36 -18.38
CA LEU A 169 -4.83 -6.08 -17.73
C LEU A 169 -5.87 -5.00 -18.08
N ILE A 170 -6.32 -4.95 -19.34
CA ILE A 170 -7.40 -4.06 -19.78
C ILE A 170 -8.71 -4.40 -19.05
N ASN A 171 -9.05 -5.67 -18.88
CA ASN A 171 -10.23 -6.08 -18.11
C ASN A 171 -10.16 -5.61 -16.65
N TYR A 172 -8.99 -5.70 -16.01
CA TYR A 172 -8.81 -5.16 -14.65
C TYR A 172 -8.92 -3.63 -14.59
N LEU A 173 -8.44 -2.93 -15.62
CA LEU A 173 -8.63 -1.48 -15.72
C LEU A 173 -10.12 -1.11 -15.82
N PHE A 174 -10.87 -1.79 -16.70
CA PHE A 174 -12.32 -1.59 -16.81
C PHE A 174 -13.03 -1.90 -15.49
N PHE A 175 -12.68 -3.01 -14.85
CA PHE A 175 -13.20 -3.36 -13.53
C PHE A 175 -12.92 -2.26 -12.50
N ALA A 176 -11.70 -1.72 -12.44
CA ALA A 176 -11.35 -0.64 -11.53
C ALA A 176 -12.16 0.64 -11.78
N VAL A 177 -12.39 0.99 -13.05
CA VAL A 177 -13.24 2.14 -13.43
C VAL A 177 -14.68 1.93 -12.96
N ILE A 178 -15.26 0.76 -13.24
CA ILE A 178 -16.65 0.43 -12.86
C ILE A 178 -16.80 0.42 -11.34
N LEU A 179 -15.86 -0.21 -10.63
CA LEU A 179 -15.88 -0.27 -9.17
C LEU A 179 -15.85 1.14 -8.56
N GLU A 180 -14.95 2.00 -9.03
CA GLU A 180 -14.83 3.37 -8.54
C GLU A 180 -16.12 4.17 -8.78
N LEU A 181 -16.72 4.02 -9.97
CA LEU A 181 -18.00 4.65 -10.30
C LEU A 181 -19.11 4.23 -9.34
N ILE A 182 -19.26 2.92 -9.11
CA ILE A 182 -20.28 2.38 -8.21
C ILE A 182 -20.10 2.94 -6.80
N LEU A 183 -18.88 2.86 -6.25
CA LEU A 183 -18.57 3.34 -4.90
C LEU A 183 -18.86 4.83 -4.73
N ARG A 184 -18.52 5.63 -5.76
CA ARG A 184 -18.76 7.07 -5.75
C ARG A 184 -20.25 7.41 -5.78
N ILE A 185 -21.04 6.71 -6.60
CA ILE A 185 -22.51 6.88 -6.63
C ILE A 185 -23.11 6.53 -5.27
N LEU A 186 -22.73 5.39 -4.68
CA LEU A 186 -23.20 4.99 -3.36
C LEU A 186 -22.85 6.02 -2.28
N PHE A 187 -21.67 6.62 -2.35
CA PHE A 187 -21.25 7.67 -1.43
C PHE A 187 -22.09 8.94 -1.59
N MET A 188 -22.33 9.40 -2.82
CA MET A 188 -23.17 10.57 -3.08
C MET A 188 -24.59 10.39 -2.54
N ILE A 189 -25.18 9.19 -2.72
CA ILE A 189 -26.49 8.85 -2.17
C ILE A 189 -26.47 8.90 -0.63
N LYS A 190 -25.47 8.28 0.01
CA LYS A 190 -25.33 8.30 1.48
C LYS A 190 -25.24 9.72 2.02
N VAL A 191 -24.46 10.60 1.40
CA VAL A 191 -24.33 12.01 1.81
C VAL A 191 -25.67 12.74 1.65
N ALA A 192 -26.34 12.59 0.50
CA ALA A 192 -27.62 13.24 0.25
C ALA A 192 -28.69 12.86 1.30
N ILE A 193 -28.77 11.58 1.68
CA ILE A 193 -29.71 11.11 2.72
C ILE A 193 -29.41 11.74 4.08
N VAL A 194 -28.13 11.85 4.46
CA VAL A 194 -27.71 12.44 5.73
C VAL A 194 -28.03 13.92 5.79
N ASP A 195 -27.82 14.65 4.71
CA ASP A 195 -28.10 16.09 4.64
C ASP A 195 -29.60 16.38 4.73
N VAL A 196 -30.45 15.57 4.08
CA VAL A 196 -31.91 15.66 4.22
C VAL A 196 -32.35 15.45 5.67
N LYS A 197 -31.77 14.49 6.40
CA LYS A 197 -32.08 14.27 7.83
C LYS A 197 -31.70 15.48 8.68
N LYS A 198 -30.51 16.06 8.47
CA LYS A 198 -30.04 17.25 9.22
C LYS A 198 -30.90 18.48 8.96
N GLY A 199 -31.40 18.66 7.73
CA GLY A 199 -32.32 19.76 7.38
C GLY A 199 -33.64 19.69 8.15
N LYS A 200 -34.21 18.49 8.29
CA LYS A 200 -35.47 18.28 9.04
C LYS A 200 -35.31 18.50 10.55
N THR A 201 -34.18 18.12 11.15
CA THR A 201 -33.94 18.32 12.59
C THR A 201 -33.82 19.80 12.97
N LYS A 202 -33.22 20.64 12.10
CA LYS A 202 -33.09 22.08 12.34
C LYS A 202 -34.41 22.84 12.20
N ALA A 203 -35.35 22.35 11.38
CA ALA A 203 -36.67 22.96 11.26
C ALA A 203 -37.53 22.73 12.52
N ARG A 204 -37.42 21.55 13.14
CA ARG A 204 -38.22 21.13 14.31
C ARG A 204 -37.75 21.69 15.66
N THR A 205 -36.60 22.36 15.72
CA THR A 205 -36.04 23.00 16.93
C THR A 205 -36.23 24.51 16.95
N LYS A 206 -36.85 25.07 15.89
CA LYS A 206 -37.20 26.49 15.77
C LYS A 206 -38.70 26.77 15.98
N GLU A 207 -39.48 25.71 16.23
CA GLU A 207 -40.86 25.76 16.73
C GLU A 207 -40.83 25.51 18.24
#